data_AF-A0A2S6D020-F1
#
_entry.id   AF-A0A2S6D020-F1
#
_cell.length_a   1.000
_cell.length_b   1.000
_cell.length_c   1.000
_cell.angle_alpha   90.00
_cell.angle_beta   90.00
_cell.angle_gamma   90.00
#
_symmetry.space_group_name_H-M   'P 1'
#
loop_
_entity.id
_entity.type
_entity.pdbx_description
1 polymer ?
#
loop_
_entity_poly.entity_id
_entity_poly.type
_entity_poly.pdbx_seq_one_letter_code
_entity_poly.pdbx_strand_id
1 'polypeptide(L)'
;MNNSPYQAPLNQELVANRYQIKRLIDQGAMGEVFLAEDMFLGGTPVAIKFLSQTVTDPQMQESFNREALLSAALSQKSIHIVRAYNYGVTSDGNPYYVMEYLSGKSLKELIPLPLPLFLNLSRQICLGLQSAHQGVNIDGEIYPLVHRDIKPANIIVIPDPILGKLAKILDFGIAKFLGNTPVITASQGFHGTLPYCSPEQLDGGHLDSRSDIYSLGVMMFEMLTGQKPWQPETDIFGAWYRVHLFEKPKNILDVNPHLKIPKELNDLIMNCLAKKPDQRPQNMAEILQILDKITEAYQVSLHSIARKPEVPQIIPRPQEKFIWPQSKPIQEIVFPQLIKEETTYTTSLWLMLPQSEIETYAYTTRCTRFVFITHPHPMLLWITLLYDRDLTPKWLPCYLDMKNAQNLKLAWTLAETESYSLLFFSLEPPHHCANMLSVAIAPPQTQNLKTWIQQSQKIIPSGQSTISKNWLKEQYKQIQAKIIKQLQT
;
A
#
# COMPACT_ATOMS: atom_id res chain seq x y z
N MET A 1 -29.26 23.60 -9.52
CA MET A 1 -28.47 24.67 -10.17
C MET A 1 -27.14 24.72 -9.44
N ASN A 2 -26.08 24.16 -10.04
CA ASN A 2 -24.73 24.10 -9.49
C ASN A 2 -24.04 25.46 -9.71
N ASN A 3 -23.92 26.26 -8.65
CA ASN A 3 -23.06 27.44 -8.65
C ASN A 3 -21.84 27.12 -7.77
N SER A 4 -20.85 26.41 -8.34
CA SER A 4 -19.50 26.42 -7.77
C SER A 4 -18.85 27.76 -8.16
N PRO A 5 -18.19 28.48 -7.22
CA PRO A 5 -17.49 29.73 -7.51
C PRO A 5 -16.26 29.52 -8.41
N TYR A 6 -15.85 28.27 -8.65
CA TYR A 6 -14.76 27.92 -9.55
C TYR A 6 -15.29 27.22 -10.80
N GLN A 7 -15.71 28.01 -11.79
CA GLN A 7 -15.73 27.51 -13.17
C GLN A 7 -14.29 27.18 -13.55
N ALA A 8 -14.04 26.00 -14.12
CA ALA A 8 -12.75 25.70 -14.74
C ALA A 8 -12.43 26.85 -15.71
N PRO A 9 -11.38 27.66 -15.45
CA PRO A 9 -11.20 28.88 -16.21
C PRO A 9 -10.94 28.50 -17.67
N LEU A 10 -11.65 29.13 -18.60
CA LEU A 10 -11.35 29.09 -20.03
C LEU A 10 -9.99 29.76 -20.35
N ASN A 11 -9.23 30.17 -19.33
CA ASN A 11 -7.93 30.84 -19.41
C ASN A 11 -6.88 30.12 -18.56
N GLN A 12 -5.65 30.16 -19.05
CA GLN A 12 -4.41 29.53 -18.56
C GLN A 12 -3.91 30.07 -17.20
N GLU A 13 -4.80 30.36 -16.25
CA GLU A 13 -4.41 30.96 -14.97
C GLU A 13 -3.73 29.92 -14.06
N LEU A 14 -2.52 30.25 -13.61
CA LEU A 14 -1.68 29.36 -12.81
C LEU A 14 -1.86 29.68 -11.32
N VAL A 15 -2.20 28.66 -10.53
CA VAL A 15 -2.17 28.76 -9.07
C VAL A 15 -0.71 28.95 -8.65
N ALA A 16 -0.45 29.99 -7.86
CA ALA A 16 0.88 30.36 -7.38
C ALA A 16 1.93 30.47 -8.51
N ASN A 17 1.52 30.91 -9.71
CA ASN A 17 2.37 31.00 -10.91
C ASN A 17 3.07 29.68 -11.28
N ARG A 18 2.54 28.53 -10.86
CA ARG A 18 3.19 27.22 -11.03
C ARG A 18 2.26 26.11 -11.46
N TYR A 19 1.05 26.06 -10.92
CA TYR A 19 0.18 24.90 -11.13
C TYR A 19 -0.98 25.23 -12.04
N GLN A 20 -1.11 24.46 -13.13
CA GLN A 20 -2.21 24.60 -14.06
C GLN A 20 -3.34 23.64 -13.68
N ILE A 21 -4.49 24.18 -13.26
CA ILE A 21 -5.68 23.38 -12.95
C ILE A 21 -6.19 22.71 -14.23
N LYS A 22 -6.54 21.43 -14.16
CA LYS A 22 -7.09 20.65 -15.28
C LYS A 22 -8.55 20.29 -15.08
N ARG A 23 -8.88 19.62 -13.98
CA ARG A 23 -10.26 19.21 -13.67
C ARG A 23 -10.48 19.02 -12.19
N LEU A 24 -11.74 19.16 -11.76
CA LEU A 24 -12.18 18.76 -10.43
C LEU A 24 -12.05 17.23 -10.26
N ILE A 25 -11.50 16.81 -9.13
CA ILE A 25 -11.43 15.41 -8.67
C ILE A 25 -12.56 15.14 -7.69
N ASP A 26 -12.71 16.00 -6.69
CA ASP A 26 -13.68 15.83 -5.60
C ASP A 26 -14.14 17.19 -5.04
N GLN A 27 -15.35 17.22 -4.47
CA GLN A 27 -15.93 18.40 -3.83
C GLN A 27 -16.67 17.96 -2.57
N GLY A 28 -16.31 18.55 -1.42
CA GLY A 28 -16.93 18.24 -0.14
C GLY A 28 -17.02 19.46 0.77
N ALA A 29 -17.54 19.25 1.99
CA ALA A 29 -17.73 20.32 2.97
C ALA A 29 -16.43 21.06 3.34
N MET A 30 -15.29 20.37 3.26
CA MET A 30 -13.96 20.90 3.60
C MET A 30 -13.25 21.57 2.41
N GLY A 31 -13.90 21.65 1.25
CA GLY A 31 -13.37 22.29 0.06
C GLY A 31 -13.35 21.40 -1.18
N GLU A 32 -12.55 21.81 -2.16
CA GLU A 32 -12.52 21.23 -3.51
C GLU A 32 -11.12 20.72 -3.82
N VAL A 33 -11.02 19.54 -4.43
CA VAL A 33 -9.76 18.92 -4.85
C VAL A 33 -9.71 18.86 -6.37
N PHE A 34 -8.65 19.39 -6.96
CA PHE A 34 -8.43 19.44 -8.39
C PHE A 34 -7.19 18.64 -8.80
N LEU A 35 -7.26 18.02 -9.98
CA LEU A 35 -6.09 17.58 -10.72
C LEU A 35 -5.46 18.82 -11.36
N ALA A 36 -4.16 19.00 -11.15
CA ALA A 36 -3.37 20.05 -11.78
C ALA A 36 -2.06 19.47 -12.33
N GLU A 37 -1.41 20.24 -13.19
CA GLU A 37 -0.06 19.96 -13.67
C GLU A 37 0.91 20.96 -13.07
N ASP A 38 2.02 20.48 -12.51
CA ASP A 38 3.14 21.30 -12.06
C ASP A 38 4.00 21.68 -13.26
N MET A 39 3.89 22.93 -13.71
CA MET A 39 4.55 23.42 -14.92
C MET A 39 6.07 23.50 -14.75
N PHE A 40 6.58 23.62 -13.52
CA PHE A 40 8.02 23.66 -13.25
C PHE A 40 8.64 22.27 -13.30
N LEU A 41 7.83 21.23 -13.06
CA LEU A 41 8.23 19.82 -13.15
C LEU A 41 7.76 19.17 -14.45
N GLY A 42 7.73 19.94 -15.55
CA GLY A 42 7.43 19.41 -16.88
C GLY A 42 6.00 18.88 -17.04
N GLY A 43 5.03 19.44 -16.31
CA GLY A 43 3.64 19.00 -16.34
C GLY A 43 3.36 17.78 -15.48
N THR A 44 4.17 17.52 -14.45
CA THR A 44 3.95 16.41 -13.52
C THR A 44 2.58 16.55 -12.84
N PRO A 45 1.73 15.51 -12.81
CA PRO A 45 0.41 15.60 -12.21
C PRO A 45 0.49 15.73 -10.68
N VAL A 46 -0.28 16.66 -10.14
CA VAL A 46 -0.44 16.94 -8.71
C VAL A 46 -1.92 17.09 -8.37
N ALA A 47 -2.29 16.86 -7.11
CA ALA A 47 -3.61 17.21 -6.61
C ALA A 47 -3.52 18.50 -5.78
N ILE A 48 -4.47 19.42 -6.00
CA ILE A 48 -4.55 20.68 -5.25
C ILE A 48 -5.88 20.73 -4.53
N LYS A 49 -5.84 20.80 -3.20
CA LYS A 49 -7.01 20.99 -2.37
C LYS A 49 -7.13 22.45 -1.96
N PHE A 50 -8.22 23.10 -2.35
CA PHE A 50 -8.61 24.41 -1.84
C PHE A 50 -9.54 24.21 -0.65
N LEU A 51 -9.29 24.94 0.45
CA LEU A 51 -10.16 24.91 1.62
C LEU A 51 -11.36 25.84 1.42
N SER A 52 -12.52 25.44 1.92
CA SER A 52 -13.78 26.19 1.78
C SER A 52 -13.86 27.47 2.61
N GLN A 53 -12.99 27.63 3.61
CA GLN A 53 -13.00 28.76 4.52
C GLN A 53 -11.78 29.65 4.25
N THR A 54 -12.07 30.92 3.94
CA THR A 54 -11.05 31.95 3.69
C THR A 54 -10.33 32.29 4.98
N VAL A 55 -9.02 32.49 4.87
CA VAL A 55 -8.20 32.99 5.96
C VAL A 55 -8.16 34.50 5.85
N THR A 56 -8.88 35.18 6.73
CA THR A 56 -9.04 36.64 6.69
C THR A 56 -8.25 37.37 7.76
N ASP A 57 -7.78 36.67 8.81
CA ASP A 57 -6.98 37.25 9.89
C ASP A 57 -5.59 36.57 10.02
N PRO A 58 -4.59 37.28 10.59
CA PRO A 58 -3.23 36.75 10.74
C PRO A 58 -3.11 35.51 11.65
N GLN A 59 -3.96 35.37 12.67
CA GLN A 59 -3.89 34.25 13.61
C GLN A 59 -4.33 32.94 12.96
N MET A 60 -5.38 33.03 12.15
CA MET A 60 -5.91 31.94 11.34
C MET A 60 -4.88 31.52 10.28
N GLN A 61 -4.15 32.49 9.71
CA GLN A 61 -3.07 32.22 8.76
C GLN A 61 -1.87 31.53 9.41
N GLU A 62 -1.45 31.99 10.59
CA GLU A 62 -0.37 31.38 11.35
C GLU A 62 -0.71 29.94 11.76
N SER A 63 -1.95 29.72 12.20
CA SER A 63 -2.47 28.39 12.53
C SER A 63 -2.48 27.46 11.32
N PHE A 64 -2.97 27.93 10.17
CA PHE A 64 -2.92 27.18 8.92
C PHE A 64 -1.48 26.81 8.52
N ASN A 65 -0.55 27.77 8.56
CA ASN A 65 0.84 27.55 8.19
C ASN A 65 1.52 26.51 9.10
N ARG A 66 1.30 26.60 10.41
CA ARG A 66 1.83 25.63 11.38
C ARG A 66 1.37 24.21 11.06
N GLU A 67 0.10 24.04 10.73
CA GLU A 67 -0.51 22.73 10.53
C GLU A 67 -0.19 22.13 9.17
N ALA A 68 -0.10 22.99 8.15
CA ALA A 68 0.42 22.61 6.84
C ALA A 68 1.89 22.16 6.94
N LEU A 69 2.70 22.84 7.77
CA LEU A 69 4.08 22.45 8.05
C LEU A 69 4.16 21.09 8.76
N LEU A 70 3.37 20.89 9.83
CA LEU A 70 3.33 19.61 10.55
C LEU A 70 2.90 18.45 9.63
N SER A 71 1.85 18.67 8.83
CA SER A 71 1.37 17.69 7.86
C SER A 71 2.41 17.39 6.77
N ALA A 72 3.11 18.42 6.27
CA ALA A 72 4.17 18.24 5.29
C ALA A 72 5.34 17.44 5.86
N ALA A 73 5.79 17.74 7.08
CA ALA A 73 6.82 16.98 7.78
C ALA A 73 6.40 15.51 7.99
N LEU A 74 5.15 15.29 8.41
CA LEU A 74 4.59 13.96 8.63
C LEU A 74 4.56 13.14 7.34
N SER A 75 4.21 13.77 6.21
CA SER A 75 4.15 13.10 4.90
C SER A 75 5.50 12.53 4.43
N GLN A 76 6.62 13.03 4.95
CA GLN A 76 7.95 12.49 4.65
C GLN A 76 8.33 11.30 5.54
N LYS A 77 7.64 11.09 6.66
CA LYS A 77 7.94 10.00 7.61
C LYS A 77 7.39 8.64 7.18
N SER A 78 6.24 8.62 6.52
CA SER A 78 5.55 7.37 6.20
C SER A 78 5.05 7.33 4.76
N ILE A 79 5.30 6.21 4.08
CA ILE A 79 4.79 5.94 2.74
C ILE A 79 3.26 5.76 2.72
N HIS A 80 2.66 5.47 3.88
CA HIS A 80 1.22 5.28 4.07
C HIS A 80 0.47 6.59 4.28
N ILE A 81 1.14 7.73 4.12
CA ILE A 81 0.55 9.07 4.18
C ILE A 81 0.74 9.72 2.81
N VAL A 82 -0.25 10.49 2.37
CA VAL A 82 -0.17 11.25 1.12
C VAL A 82 0.96 12.27 1.21
N ARG A 83 1.79 12.33 0.16
CA ARG A 83 2.92 13.25 0.12
C ARG A 83 2.47 14.68 -0.13
N ALA A 84 2.92 15.56 0.75
CA ALA A 84 2.85 16.99 0.59
C ALA A 84 3.95 17.51 -0.34
N TYR A 85 3.62 18.45 -1.22
CA TYR A 85 4.60 19.18 -2.00
C TYR A 85 4.67 20.65 -1.63
N ASN A 86 3.53 21.28 -1.38
CA ASN A 86 3.48 22.71 -1.11
C ASN A 86 2.17 23.09 -0.41
N TYR A 87 2.12 24.29 0.13
CA TYR A 87 0.90 24.91 0.65
C TYR A 87 0.99 26.42 0.51
N GLY A 88 -0.14 27.10 0.61
CA GLY A 88 -0.15 28.56 0.55
C GLY A 88 -1.56 29.12 0.67
N VAL A 89 -1.66 30.42 0.45
CA VAL A 89 -2.91 31.16 0.40
C VAL A 89 -2.92 31.95 -0.90
N THR A 90 -4.03 31.90 -1.64
CA THR A 90 -4.17 32.68 -2.88
C THR A 90 -4.25 34.19 -2.57
N SER A 91 -4.15 35.03 -3.60
CA SER A 91 -4.36 36.48 -3.47
C SER A 91 -5.70 36.83 -2.82
N ASP A 92 -6.72 36.00 -3.03
CA ASP A 92 -8.08 36.19 -2.52
C ASP A 92 -8.29 35.59 -1.11
N GLY A 93 -7.22 35.15 -0.46
CA GLY A 93 -7.28 34.61 0.91
C GLY A 93 -7.71 33.15 1.01
N ASN A 94 -7.76 32.40 -0.10
CA ASN A 94 -8.15 30.98 -0.09
C ASN A 94 -6.93 30.08 0.18
N PRO A 95 -6.90 29.31 1.28
CA PRO A 95 -5.82 28.38 1.54
C PRO A 95 -5.85 27.21 0.55
N TYR A 96 -4.68 26.77 0.13
CA TYR A 96 -4.55 25.59 -0.71
C TYR A 96 -3.39 24.70 -0.27
N TYR A 97 -3.50 23.43 -0.59
CA TYR A 97 -2.48 22.40 -0.36
C TYR A 97 -2.21 21.63 -1.64
N VAL A 98 -0.94 21.44 -1.96
CA VAL A 98 -0.48 20.68 -3.13
C VAL A 98 0.11 19.37 -2.65
N MET A 99 -0.41 18.28 -3.19
CA MET A 99 -0.03 16.91 -2.81
C MET A 99 0.18 16.02 -4.03
N GLU A 100 0.78 14.85 -3.82
CA GLU A 100 0.92 13.86 -4.86
C GLU A 100 -0.45 13.45 -5.43
N TYR A 101 -0.53 13.36 -6.76
CA TYR A 101 -1.70 12.80 -7.41
C TYR A 101 -1.68 11.28 -7.31
N LEU A 102 -2.68 10.70 -6.64
CA LEU A 102 -2.81 9.26 -6.45
C LEU A 102 -3.75 8.67 -7.52
N SER A 103 -3.19 7.88 -8.43
CA SER A 103 -3.97 7.11 -9.42
C SER A 103 -4.45 5.79 -8.79
N GLY A 104 -5.51 5.87 -7.98
CA GLY A 104 -6.11 4.73 -7.30
C GLY A 104 -7.61 4.90 -7.07
N LYS A 105 -8.16 4.01 -6.26
CA LYS A 105 -9.56 4.10 -5.79
C LYS A 105 -9.59 4.43 -4.31
N SER A 106 -10.64 5.11 -3.87
CA SER A 106 -10.88 5.23 -2.43
C SER A 106 -11.17 3.85 -1.82
N LEU A 107 -10.81 3.65 -0.56
CA LEU A 107 -11.12 2.42 0.16
C LEU A 107 -12.64 2.22 0.21
N LYS A 108 -13.42 3.30 0.26
CA LYS A 108 -14.90 3.28 0.18
C LYS A 108 -15.42 2.49 -1.03
N GLU A 109 -14.77 2.63 -2.19
CA GLU A 109 -15.16 1.93 -3.43
C GLU A 109 -14.74 0.46 -3.45
N LEU A 110 -13.85 0.04 -2.56
CA LEU A 110 -13.34 -1.34 -2.50
C LEU A 110 -14.08 -2.20 -1.49
N ILE A 111 -14.85 -1.60 -0.59
CA ILE A 111 -15.57 -2.30 0.48
C ILE A 111 -16.80 -3.04 -0.08
N PRO A 112 -17.10 -4.27 0.40
CA PRO A 112 -16.36 -5.06 1.39
C PRO A 112 -15.13 -5.76 0.82
N LEU A 113 -14.16 -6.05 1.69
CA LEU A 113 -12.88 -6.63 1.34
C LEU A 113 -12.79 -8.12 1.71
N PRO A 114 -12.10 -8.94 0.90
CA PRO A 114 -11.70 -10.27 1.33
C PRO A 114 -10.66 -10.17 2.45
N LEU A 115 -10.69 -11.12 3.40
CA LEU A 115 -9.87 -11.10 4.62
C LEU A 115 -8.36 -10.85 4.38
N PRO A 116 -7.70 -11.45 3.37
CA PRO A 116 -6.28 -11.18 3.12
C PRO A 116 -6.00 -9.72 2.77
N LEU A 117 -6.89 -9.12 1.96
CA LEU A 117 -6.76 -7.72 1.57
C LEU A 117 -7.12 -6.79 2.73
N PHE A 118 -8.12 -7.15 3.53
CA PHE A 118 -8.44 -6.46 4.77
C PHE A 118 -7.22 -6.40 5.71
N LEU A 119 -6.60 -7.54 6.03
CA LEU A 119 -5.46 -7.59 6.95
C LEU A 119 -4.30 -6.73 6.44
N ASN A 120 -4.00 -6.84 5.14
CA ASN A 120 -2.95 -6.07 4.49
C ASN A 120 -3.20 -4.55 4.57
N LEU A 121 -4.39 -4.08 4.17
CA LEU A 121 -4.69 -2.64 4.17
C LEU A 121 -4.84 -2.09 5.60
N SER A 122 -5.45 -2.84 6.52
CA SER A 122 -5.57 -2.45 7.93
C SER A 122 -4.20 -2.25 8.57
N ARG A 123 -3.24 -3.15 8.32
CA ARG A 123 -1.85 -2.99 8.79
C ARG A 123 -1.22 -1.70 8.27
N GLN A 124 -1.34 -1.42 6.96
CA GLN A 124 -0.77 -0.22 6.35
C GLN A 124 -1.37 1.07 6.91
N ILE A 125 -2.68 1.11 7.14
CA ILE A 125 -3.36 2.24 7.76
C ILE A 125 -2.88 2.42 9.20
N CYS A 126 -2.74 1.33 9.98
CA CYS A 126 -2.21 1.40 11.34
C CYS A 126 -0.78 1.94 11.37
N LEU A 127 0.09 1.57 10.42
CA LEU A 127 1.45 2.12 10.31
C LEU A 127 1.45 3.62 10.00
N GLY A 128 0.56 4.07 9.11
CA GLY A 128 0.39 5.49 8.82
C GLY A 128 -0.06 6.27 10.06
N LEU A 129 -1.07 5.77 10.77
CA LEU A 129 -1.57 6.37 12.01
C LEU A 129 -0.54 6.34 13.13
N GLN A 130 0.18 5.24 13.30
CA GLN A 130 1.26 5.12 14.29
C GLN A 130 2.33 6.20 14.06
N SER A 131 2.74 6.40 12.81
CA SER A 131 3.72 7.42 12.45
C SER A 131 3.25 8.83 12.80
N ALA A 132 1.95 9.11 12.63
CA ALA A 132 1.35 10.39 13.01
C ALA A 132 1.25 10.58 14.53
N HIS A 133 0.82 9.54 15.25
CA HIS A 133 0.66 9.56 16.70
C HIS A 133 2.00 9.66 17.43
N GLN A 134 3.08 9.10 16.87
CA GLN A 134 4.46 9.29 17.35
C GLN A 134 4.97 10.72 17.11
N GLY A 135 4.33 11.47 16.23
CA GLY A 135 4.57 12.88 15.99
C GLY A 135 5.75 13.19 15.08
N VAL A 136 5.91 14.48 14.77
CA VAL A 136 7.01 15.04 13.99
C VAL A 136 7.96 15.81 14.89
N ASN A 137 9.26 15.73 14.62
CA ASN A 137 10.24 16.53 15.36
C ASN A 137 10.42 17.87 14.63
N ILE A 138 10.16 18.96 15.33
CA ILE A 138 10.42 20.32 14.87
C ILE A 138 11.20 21.03 15.98
N ASP A 139 12.41 21.49 15.64
CA ASP A 139 13.30 22.22 16.55
C ASP A 139 13.59 21.49 17.89
N GLY A 140 13.64 20.16 17.86
CA GLY A 140 13.91 19.33 19.04
C GLY A 140 12.66 18.88 19.79
N GLU A 141 11.50 19.47 19.50
CA GLU A 141 10.22 19.12 20.13
C GLU A 141 9.42 18.13 19.27
N ILE A 142 8.75 17.18 19.92
CA ILE A 142 7.91 16.18 19.24
C ILE A 142 6.44 16.62 19.31
N TYR A 143 5.81 16.72 18.14
CA TYR A 143 4.40 17.10 18.00
C TYR A 143 3.58 15.91 17.49
N PRO A 144 2.82 15.21 18.34
CA PRO A 144 1.86 14.18 17.93
C PRO A 144 0.72 14.76 17.09
N LEU A 145 0.29 14.04 16.05
CA LEU A 145 -0.86 14.43 15.22
C LEU A 145 -1.99 13.40 15.34
N VAL A 146 -3.19 13.87 15.69
CA VAL A 146 -4.42 13.07 15.64
C VAL A 146 -5.18 13.44 14.37
N HIS A 147 -5.65 12.45 13.61
CA HIS A 147 -6.27 12.67 12.31
C HIS A 147 -7.70 13.20 12.41
N ARG A 148 -8.53 12.70 13.34
CA ARG A 148 -9.90 13.17 13.66
C ARG A 148 -10.96 12.99 12.56
N ASP A 149 -10.66 12.28 11.48
CA ASP A 149 -11.61 12.01 10.37
C ASP A 149 -11.21 10.73 9.61
N ILE A 150 -10.83 9.69 10.34
CA ILE A 150 -10.51 8.39 9.74
C ILE A 150 -11.80 7.75 9.22
N LYS A 151 -11.83 7.50 7.92
CA LYS A 151 -12.95 6.89 7.19
C LYS A 151 -12.49 6.33 5.85
N PRO A 152 -13.21 5.38 5.23
CA PRO A 152 -12.84 4.80 3.94
C PRO A 152 -12.63 5.82 2.81
N ALA A 153 -13.34 6.95 2.81
CA ALA A 153 -13.18 7.98 1.78
C ALA A 153 -11.83 8.72 1.86
N ASN A 154 -11.19 8.74 3.03
CA ASN A 154 -9.89 9.39 3.25
C ASN A 154 -8.70 8.43 3.10
N ILE A 155 -8.93 7.21 2.60
CA ILE A 155 -7.87 6.25 2.30
C ILE A 155 -7.89 5.99 0.80
N ILE A 156 -6.81 6.29 0.11
CA ILE A 156 -6.64 5.90 -1.30
C ILE A 156 -5.80 4.63 -1.38
N VAL A 157 -6.26 3.69 -2.18
CA VAL A 157 -5.55 2.45 -2.45
C VAL A 157 -5.07 2.48 -3.91
N ILE A 158 -3.75 2.52 -4.06
CA ILE A 158 -3.09 2.50 -5.38
C ILE A 158 -2.44 1.14 -5.63
N PRO A 159 -2.31 0.71 -6.89
CA PRO A 159 -1.44 -0.41 -7.22
C PRO A 159 0.00 -0.12 -6.78
N ASP A 160 0.61 -1.05 -6.07
CA ASP A 160 2.01 -0.92 -5.64
C ASP A 160 2.81 -2.17 -6.06
N PRO A 161 3.99 -1.98 -6.67
CA PRO A 161 4.77 -3.09 -7.21
C PRO A 161 5.48 -3.95 -6.14
N ILE A 162 5.43 -3.58 -4.85
CA ILE A 162 5.99 -4.36 -3.72
C ILE A 162 4.86 -4.94 -2.88
N LEU A 163 3.94 -4.09 -2.45
CA LEU A 163 2.86 -4.46 -1.53
C LEU A 163 1.61 -5.01 -2.25
N GLY A 164 1.61 -4.99 -3.59
CA GLY A 164 0.46 -5.28 -4.44
C GLY A 164 -0.53 -4.12 -4.45
N LYS A 165 -0.94 -3.67 -3.26
CA LYS A 165 -1.74 -2.47 -3.04
C LYS A 165 -1.13 -1.65 -1.92
N LEU A 166 -0.99 -0.33 -2.13
CA LEU A 166 -0.54 0.62 -1.13
C LEU A 166 -1.72 1.49 -0.69
N ALA A 167 -2.04 1.45 0.61
CA ALA A 167 -2.96 2.38 1.26
C ALA A 167 -2.21 3.66 1.63
N LYS A 168 -2.80 4.80 1.27
CA LYS A 168 -2.34 6.13 1.66
C LYS A 168 -3.48 6.87 2.35
N ILE A 169 -3.20 7.34 3.56
CA ILE A 169 -4.08 8.21 4.34
C ILE A 169 -3.99 9.61 3.77
N LEU A 170 -5.14 10.19 3.44
CA LEU A 170 -5.28 11.56 2.98
C LEU A 170 -5.44 12.50 4.17
N ASP A 171 -4.84 13.69 4.06
CA ASP A 171 -5.10 14.89 4.86
C ASP A 171 -5.26 14.68 6.38
N PHE A 172 -4.15 14.86 7.11
CA PHE A 172 -4.17 15.03 8.56
C PHE A 172 -4.71 16.41 8.93
N GLY A 173 -6.04 16.55 8.91
CA GLY A 173 -6.75 17.58 9.67
C GLY A 173 -6.55 19.04 9.26
N ILE A 174 -5.79 19.36 8.20
CA ILE A 174 -5.49 20.76 7.78
C ILE A 174 -6.77 21.63 7.69
N ALA A 175 -7.90 21.04 7.29
CA ALA A 175 -9.19 21.73 7.16
C ALA A 175 -9.92 22.02 8.49
N LYS A 176 -9.53 21.39 9.60
CA LYS A 176 -10.20 21.52 10.90
C LYS A 176 -9.55 22.54 11.84
N PHE A 177 -8.56 23.30 11.37
CA PHE A 177 -7.83 24.31 12.14
C PHE A 177 -8.41 25.72 12.07
N LEU A 178 -9.31 25.98 11.13
CA LEU A 178 -9.95 27.30 10.96
C LEU A 178 -11.06 27.56 12.00
N GLY A 179 -11.12 26.74 13.05
CA GLY A 179 -12.00 26.93 14.18
C GLY A 179 -11.43 26.27 15.42
N ASN A 180 -10.97 27.09 16.37
CA ASN A 180 -10.88 26.73 17.79
C ASN A 180 -12.29 26.59 18.42
N THR A 181 -13.29 26.33 17.59
CA THR A 181 -14.68 26.27 17.94
C THR A 181 -14.96 24.85 18.41
N PRO A 182 -15.65 24.67 19.57
CA PRO A 182 -16.18 23.38 19.91
C PRO A 182 -16.90 22.81 18.69
N VAL A 183 -16.79 21.49 18.52
CA VAL A 183 -17.41 20.69 17.45
C VAL A 183 -18.91 20.98 17.26
N ILE A 184 -19.52 21.71 18.20
CA ILE A 184 -20.86 22.26 18.20
C ILE A 184 -20.77 23.79 18.33
N THR A 185 -21.04 24.52 17.24
CA THR A 185 -21.52 25.91 17.34
C THR A 185 -23.02 25.93 17.09
N ALA A 186 -23.74 26.68 17.93
CA ALA A 186 -25.21 26.78 17.92
C ALA A 186 -25.80 27.31 16.60
N SER A 187 -24.98 27.74 15.64
CA SER A 187 -25.39 28.34 14.37
C SER A 187 -24.82 27.68 13.10
N GLN A 188 -23.86 26.74 13.17
CA GLN A 188 -23.21 26.19 11.96
C GLN A 188 -23.11 24.65 11.84
N GLY A 189 -23.62 23.88 12.80
CA GLY A 189 -23.71 22.43 12.67
C GLY A 189 -22.38 21.69 12.86
N PHE A 190 -22.45 20.36 12.98
CA PHE A 190 -21.30 19.51 13.30
C PHE A 190 -20.36 19.33 12.10
N HIS A 191 -19.08 19.72 12.25
CA HIS A 191 -18.05 19.56 11.22
C HIS A 191 -17.31 18.22 11.35
N GLY A 192 -17.99 17.11 11.02
CA GLY A 192 -17.38 15.79 11.00
C GLY A 192 -18.25 14.73 10.33
N THR A 193 -17.63 13.59 10.01
CA THR A 193 -18.36 12.46 9.43
C THR A 193 -18.97 11.65 10.58
N LEU A 194 -20.20 12.03 11.00
CA LEU A 194 -20.90 11.49 12.18
C LEU A 194 -20.73 9.97 12.39
N PRO A 195 -20.88 9.12 11.35
CA PRO A 195 -20.80 7.67 11.53
C PRO A 195 -19.48 7.10 12.04
N TYR A 196 -18.38 7.86 11.98
CA TYR A 196 -17.04 7.41 12.39
C TYR A 196 -16.52 8.17 13.60
N CYS A 197 -17.28 9.13 14.14
CA CYS A 197 -16.82 9.97 15.23
C CYS A 197 -16.78 9.18 16.54
N SER A 198 -15.73 9.37 17.33
CA SER A 198 -15.65 8.80 18.67
C SER A 198 -16.63 9.49 19.63
N PRO A 199 -17.06 8.82 20.71
CA PRO A 199 -17.93 9.42 21.73
C PRO A 199 -17.40 10.75 22.26
N GLU A 200 -16.11 10.79 22.60
CA GLU A 200 -15.47 12.01 23.09
C GLU A 200 -15.39 13.13 22.06
N GLN A 201 -15.36 12.81 20.75
CA GLN A 201 -15.43 13.81 19.68
C GLN A 201 -16.84 14.39 19.53
N LEU A 202 -17.88 13.59 19.77
CA LEU A 202 -19.26 14.04 19.77
C LEU A 202 -19.59 14.87 21.02
N ASP A 203 -18.96 14.56 22.15
CA ASP A 203 -19.07 15.33 23.41
C ASP A 203 -18.23 16.62 23.42
N GLY A 204 -17.39 16.85 22.40
CA GLY A 204 -16.47 17.99 22.36
C GLY A 204 -15.35 17.90 23.41
N GLY A 205 -15.04 16.69 23.88
CA GLY A 205 -13.98 16.42 24.84
C GLY A 205 -12.58 16.51 24.23
N HIS A 206 -11.57 16.25 25.06
CA HIS A 206 -10.18 16.20 24.60
C HIS A 206 -9.95 14.97 23.72
N LEU A 207 -9.35 15.19 22.54
CA LEU A 207 -9.05 14.14 21.56
C LEU A 207 -7.58 13.76 21.60
N ASP A 208 -7.33 12.46 21.69
CA ASP A 208 -6.00 11.86 21.55
C ASP A 208 -6.01 10.77 20.46
N SER A 209 -4.90 10.02 20.34
CA SER A 209 -4.76 8.92 19.37
C SER A 209 -5.87 7.88 19.45
N ARG A 210 -6.50 7.71 20.62
CA ARG A 210 -7.55 6.70 20.85
C ARG A 210 -8.87 7.09 20.19
N SER A 211 -9.05 8.37 19.84
CA SER A 211 -10.16 8.80 18.99
C SER A 211 -10.01 8.25 17.57
N ASP A 212 -8.81 8.28 16.99
CA ASP A 212 -8.54 7.66 15.69
C ASP A 212 -8.68 6.13 15.75
N ILE A 213 -8.32 5.50 16.87
CA ILE A 213 -8.51 4.04 17.08
C ILE A 213 -10.00 3.68 17.01
N TYR A 214 -10.88 4.49 17.60
CA TYR A 214 -12.32 4.25 17.50
C TYR A 214 -12.82 4.36 16.06
N SER A 215 -12.44 5.43 15.35
CA SER A 215 -12.77 5.61 13.93
C SER A 215 -12.23 4.48 13.05
N LEU A 216 -11.01 4.01 13.34
CA LEU A 216 -10.41 2.84 12.71
C LEU A 216 -11.23 1.57 12.98
N GLY A 217 -11.72 1.37 14.22
CA GLY A 217 -12.63 0.27 14.55
C GLY A 217 -13.90 0.26 13.71
N VAL A 218 -14.53 1.42 13.54
CA VAL A 218 -15.72 1.57 12.67
C VAL A 218 -15.37 1.21 11.23
N MET A 219 -14.26 1.75 10.73
CA MET A 219 -13.79 1.49 9.37
C MET A 219 -13.45 0.02 9.15
N MET A 220 -12.76 -0.64 10.09
CA MET A 220 -12.41 -2.07 9.99
C MET A 220 -13.66 -2.96 9.97
N PHE A 221 -14.67 -2.64 10.79
CA PHE A 221 -15.96 -3.33 10.76
C PHE A 221 -16.62 -3.20 9.39
N GLU A 222 -16.66 -1.99 8.83
CA GLU A 222 -17.24 -1.73 7.51
C GLU A 222 -16.43 -2.40 6.39
N MET A 223 -15.10 -2.41 6.49
CA MET A 223 -14.25 -3.10 5.53
C MET A 223 -14.57 -4.60 5.40
N LEU A 224 -14.94 -5.26 6.49
CA LEU A 224 -15.27 -6.69 6.50
C LEU A 224 -16.73 -6.98 6.10
N THR A 225 -17.65 -6.11 6.49
CA THR A 225 -19.10 -6.40 6.41
C THR A 225 -19.81 -5.63 5.30
N GLY A 226 -19.21 -4.55 4.79
CA GLY A 226 -19.87 -3.61 3.89
C GLY A 226 -20.89 -2.69 4.57
N GLN A 227 -21.07 -2.81 5.88
CA GLN A 227 -22.01 -2.03 6.68
C GLN A 227 -21.33 -1.45 7.91
N LYS A 228 -21.88 -0.39 8.49
CA LYS A 228 -21.34 0.20 9.72
C LYS A 228 -21.80 -0.61 10.95
N PRO A 229 -21.10 -0.49 12.11
CA PRO A 229 -21.50 -1.18 13.33
C PRO A 229 -22.87 -0.77 13.86
N TRP A 230 -23.36 0.41 13.46
CA TRP A 230 -24.67 0.94 13.80
C TRP A 230 -25.42 1.40 12.56
N GLN A 231 -26.75 1.41 12.68
CA GLN A 231 -27.66 1.95 11.68
C GLN A 231 -28.74 2.74 12.43
N PRO A 232 -28.52 4.04 12.71
CA PRO A 232 -29.52 4.87 13.36
C PRO A 232 -30.76 5.01 12.48
N GLU A 233 -31.90 5.29 13.12
CA GLU A 233 -33.18 5.51 12.43
C GLU A 233 -33.16 6.73 11.50
N THR A 234 -32.33 7.73 11.82
CA THR A 234 -32.19 8.99 11.07
C THR A 234 -30.72 9.38 10.96
N ASP A 235 -30.34 10.05 9.87
CA ASP A 235 -28.95 10.49 9.63
C ASP A 235 -28.69 11.90 10.18
N ILE A 236 -29.09 12.13 11.44
CA ILE A 236 -28.93 13.41 12.14
C ILE A 236 -27.98 13.25 13.33
N PHE A 237 -27.39 14.37 13.77
CA PHE A 237 -26.44 14.40 14.89
C PHE A 237 -26.95 13.65 16.12
N GLY A 238 -28.18 13.93 16.58
CA GLY A 238 -28.73 13.33 17.81
C GLY A 238 -28.86 11.81 17.74
N ALA A 239 -29.16 11.25 16.57
CA ALA A 239 -29.25 9.80 16.40
C ALA A 239 -27.86 9.15 16.42
N TRP A 240 -26.89 9.75 15.73
CA TRP A 240 -25.49 9.30 15.79
C TRP A 240 -24.87 9.45 17.18
N TYR A 241 -25.19 10.54 17.89
CA TYR A 241 -24.82 10.76 19.28
C TYR A 241 -25.32 9.61 20.17
N ARG A 242 -26.61 9.27 20.07
CA ARG A 242 -27.21 8.17 20.84
C ARG A 242 -26.50 6.84 20.59
N VAL A 243 -26.32 6.44 19.33
CA VAL A 243 -25.73 5.13 19.01
C VAL A 243 -24.26 5.04 19.43
N HIS A 244 -23.49 6.12 19.24
CA HIS A 244 -22.08 6.12 19.58
C HIS A 244 -21.85 6.17 21.09
N LEU A 245 -22.70 6.82 21.89
CA LEU A 245 -22.50 6.84 23.34
C LEU A 245 -23.10 5.64 24.07
N PHE A 246 -24.30 5.18 23.67
CA PHE A 246 -25.09 4.29 24.52
C PHE A 246 -25.35 2.91 23.92
N GLU A 247 -25.40 2.79 22.60
CA GLU A 247 -25.77 1.53 21.94
C GLU A 247 -24.54 0.64 21.67
N LYS A 248 -24.72 -0.68 21.86
CA LYS A 248 -23.67 -1.66 21.53
C LYS A 248 -23.56 -1.79 20.01
N PRO A 249 -22.34 -1.95 19.45
CA PRO A 249 -22.18 -2.25 18.03
C PRO A 249 -22.80 -3.60 17.70
N LYS A 250 -23.32 -3.75 16.47
CA LYS A 250 -23.70 -5.05 15.92
C LYS A 250 -22.50 -5.99 15.92
N ASN A 251 -22.72 -7.30 16.07
CA ASN A 251 -21.65 -8.27 15.85
C ASN A 251 -21.36 -8.42 14.35
N ILE A 252 -20.10 -8.67 13.99
CA ILE A 252 -19.71 -8.90 12.59
C ILE A 252 -20.48 -10.08 11.99
N LEU A 253 -20.65 -11.16 12.78
CA LEU A 253 -21.34 -12.37 12.33
C LEU A 253 -22.86 -12.20 12.23
N ASP A 254 -23.45 -11.25 12.95
CA ASP A 254 -24.88 -10.92 12.79
C ASP A 254 -25.12 -10.20 11.45
N VAL A 255 -24.15 -9.39 11.01
CA VAL A 255 -24.22 -8.65 9.74
C VAL A 255 -23.83 -9.52 8.55
N ASN A 256 -22.80 -10.35 8.70
CA ASN A 256 -22.35 -11.27 7.67
C ASN A 256 -22.06 -12.67 8.25
N PRO A 257 -23.08 -13.54 8.36
CA PRO A 257 -22.96 -14.88 8.96
C PRO A 257 -22.00 -15.83 8.23
N HIS A 258 -21.72 -15.57 6.94
CA HIS A 258 -20.84 -16.41 6.13
C HIS A 258 -19.37 -16.03 6.26
N LEU A 259 -19.07 -14.90 6.90
CA LEU A 259 -17.70 -14.41 7.05
C LEU A 259 -16.93 -15.25 8.08
N LYS A 260 -15.85 -15.89 7.64
CA LYS A 260 -14.93 -16.61 8.52
C LYS A 260 -13.82 -15.68 8.99
N ILE A 261 -13.92 -15.20 10.22
CA ILE A 261 -12.87 -14.39 10.86
C ILE A 261 -12.37 -15.05 12.14
N PRO A 262 -11.06 -14.94 12.46
CA PRO A 262 -10.54 -15.34 13.76
C PRO A 262 -11.22 -14.57 14.90
N LYS A 263 -11.52 -15.24 16.01
CA LYS A 263 -12.11 -14.60 17.20
C LYS A 263 -11.29 -13.41 17.67
N GLU A 264 -9.97 -13.55 17.66
CA GLU A 264 -9.03 -12.49 18.06
C GLU A 264 -9.17 -11.22 17.19
N LEU A 265 -9.48 -11.37 15.89
CA LEU A 265 -9.75 -10.24 15.01
C LEU A 265 -11.08 -9.54 15.36
N ASN A 266 -12.13 -10.33 15.61
CA ASN A 266 -13.42 -9.80 16.04
C ASN A 266 -13.27 -9.00 17.34
N ASP A 267 -12.59 -9.59 18.33
CA ASP A 267 -12.39 -8.98 19.64
C ASP A 267 -11.57 -7.68 19.51
N LEU A 268 -10.53 -7.65 18.68
CA LEU A 268 -9.76 -6.44 18.39
C LEU A 268 -10.67 -5.31 17.85
N ILE A 269 -11.50 -5.60 16.85
CA ILE A 269 -12.40 -4.61 16.25
C ILE A 269 -13.40 -4.10 17.29
N MET A 270 -13.98 -5.01 18.09
CA MET A 270 -14.94 -4.62 19.14
C MET A 270 -14.28 -3.81 20.26
N ASN A 271 -13.03 -4.11 20.63
CA ASN A 271 -12.28 -3.34 21.61
C ASN A 271 -11.97 -1.93 21.09
N CYS A 272 -11.68 -1.76 19.80
CA CYS A 272 -11.54 -0.42 19.20
C CYS A 272 -12.84 0.40 19.35
N LEU A 273 -14.00 -0.26 19.28
CA LEU A 273 -15.33 0.35 19.42
C LEU A 273 -15.78 0.54 20.88
N ALA A 274 -14.92 0.28 21.87
CA ALA A 274 -15.23 0.54 23.27
C ALA A 274 -15.55 2.02 23.48
N LYS A 275 -16.60 2.29 24.26
CA LYS A 275 -17.11 3.66 24.45
C LYS A 275 -16.11 4.53 25.19
N LYS A 276 -15.49 3.98 26.24
CA LYS A 276 -14.46 4.68 27.00
C LYS A 276 -13.07 4.51 26.35
N PRO A 277 -12.27 5.58 26.18
CA PRO A 277 -10.93 5.49 25.57
C PRO A 277 -9.95 4.55 26.28
N ASP A 278 -10.02 4.44 27.61
CA ASP A 278 -9.17 3.56 28.42
C ASP A 278 -9.44 2.05 28.21
N GLN A 279 -10.57 1.71 27.59
CA GLN A 279 -10.95 0.33 27.26
C GLN A 279 -10.60 -0.07 25.82
N ARG A 280 -10.05 0.86 25.03
CA ARG A 280 -9.55 0.60 23.67
C ARG A 280 -8.10 0.12 23.73
N PRO A 281 -7.54 -0.43 22.64
CA PRO A 281 -6.09 -0.46 22.48
C PRO A 281 -5.52 0.93 22.73
N GLN A 282 -4.43 1.05 23.49
CA GLN A 282 -3.94 2.37 23.91
C GLN A 282 -3.10 3.05 22.84
N ASN A 283 -2.63 2.31 21.84
CA ASN A 283 -1.84 2.81 20.73
C ASN A 283 -1.95 1.87 19.52
N MET A 284 -1.48 2.33 18.36
CA MET A 284 -1.48 1.55 17.11
C MET A 284 -0.55 0.32 17.17
N ALA A 285 0.46 0.30 18.06
CA ALA A 285 1.37 -0.85 18.16
C ALA A 285 0.67 -2.10 18.70
N GLU A 286 -0.22 -1.94 19.67
CA GLU A 286 -1.06 -3.04 20.21
C GLU A 286 -1.96 -3.64 19.11
N ILE A 287 -2.52 -2.80 18.24
CA ILE A 287 -3.35 -3.22 17.11
C ILE A 287 -2.50 -3.97 16.09
N LEU A 288 -1.35 -3.40 15.72
CA LEU A 288 -0.41 -4.01 14.76
C LEU A 288 0.07 -5.39 15.23
N GLN A 289 0.41 -5.55 16.51
CA GLN A 289 0.84 -6.83 17.07
C GLN A 289 -0.22 -7.92 16.87
N ILE A 290 -1.49 -7.60 17.09
CA ILE A 290 -2.60 -8.55 16.91
C ILE A 290 -2.82 -8.84 15.42
N LEU A 291 -2.82 -7.81 14.57
CA LEU A 291 -2.98 -7.98 13.12
C LEU A 291 -1.85 -8.82 12.51
N ASP A 292 -0.60 -8.62 12.95
CA ASP A 292 0.56 -9.35 12.48
C ASP A 292 0.48 -10.83 12.88
N LYS A 293 0.15 -11.11 14.15
CA LYS A 293 -0.07 -12.48 14.65
C LYS A 293 -1.17 -13.20 13.86
N ILE A 294 -2.29 -12.53 13.60
CA ILE A 294 -3.38 -13.09 12.79
C ILE A 294 -2.93 -13.34 11.35
N THR A 295 -2.17 -12.41 10.77
CA THR A 295 -1.67 -12.53 9.40
C THR A 295 -0.70 -13.70 9.27
N GLU A 296 0.22 -13.87 10.20
CA GLU A 296 1.11 -15.03 10.27
C GLU A 296 0.32 -16.34 10.40
N ALA A 297 -0.63 -16.42 11.32
CA ALA A 297 -1.46 -17.61 11.50
C ALA A 297 -2.28 -17.92 10.23
N TYR A 298 -2.79 -16.90 9.54
CA TYR A 298 -3.52 -17.04 8.28
C TYR A 298 -2.60 -17.52 7.15
N GLN A 299 -1.37 -17.00 7.07
CA GLN A 299 -0.37 -17.49 6.12
C GLN A 299 -0.01 -18.94 6.43
N VAL A 300 0.30 -19.30 7.68
CA VAL A 300 0.57 -20.69 8.09
C VAL A 300 -0.62 -21.60 7.77
N SER A 301 -1.85 -21.15 8.00
CA SER A 301 -3.05 -21.92 7.67
C SER A 301 -3.26 -22.10 6.17
N LEU A 302 -2.94 -21.12 5.33
CA LEU A 302 -2.96 -21.28 3.87
C LEU A 302 -1.91 -22.30 3.42
N HIS A 303 -0.72 -22.27 4.03
CA HIS A 303 0.33 -23.26 3.79
C HIS A 303 -0.02 -24.66 4.35
N SER A 304 -0.85 -24.74 5.41
CA SER A 304 -1.32 -26.01 5.98
C SER A 304 -2.55 -26.57 5.28
N ILE A 305 -3.41 -25.75 4.66
CA ILE A 305 -4.49 -26.22 3.79
C ILE A 305 -3.93 -26.70 2.44
N ALA A 306 -2.82 -26.10 1.98
CA ALA A 306 -1.99 -26.67 0.92
C ALA A 306 -1.22 -27.94 1.36
N ARG A 307 -1.28 -28.32 2.64
CA ARG A 307 -0.63 -29.50 3.23
C ARG A 307 -1.54 -30.22 4.21
N LYS A 308 -2.53 -30.95 3.69
CA LYS A 308 -2.86 -32.23 4.32
C LYS A 308 -1.81 -33.24 3.85
N PRO A 309 -0.99 -33.82 4.75
CA PRO A 309 -0.23 -35.00 4.42
C PRO A 309 -1.24 -36.15 4.35
N GLU A 310 -1.76 -36.42 3.15
CA GLU A 310 -2.03 -37.82 2.84
C GLU A 310 -0.69 -38.55 2.92
N VAL A 311 -0.68 -39.68 3.64
CA VAL A 311 0.38 -40.69 3.55
C VAL A 311 0.80 -40.75 2.08
N PRO A 312 2.08 -40.56 1.75
CA PRO A 312 2.49 -40.42 0.36
C PRO A 312 2.06 -41.68 -0.39
N GLN A 313 0.98 -41.56 -1.18
CA GLN A 313 0.91 -42.34 -2.39
C GLN A 313 2.16 -41.95 -3.14
N ILE A 314 3.00 -42.94 -3.38
CA ILE A 314 4.24 -42.85 -4.12
C ILE A 314 3.85 -42.43 -5.54
N ILE A 315 3.68 -41.13 -5.74
CA ILE A 315 3.76 -40.52 -7.05
C ILE A 315 5.25 -40.61 -7.40
N PRO A 316 5.63 -41.12 -8.58
CA PRO A 316 7.03 -41.23 -8.95
C PRO A 316 7.67 -39.85 -8.84
N ARG A 317 8.76 -39.77 -8.07
CA ARG A 317 9.57 -38.55 -7.92
C ARG A 317 9.95 -38.02 -9.32
N PRO A 318 9.70 -36.75 -9.67
CA PRO A 318 10.31 -36.13 -10.85
C PRO A 318 11.82 -35.84 -10.66
N GLN A 319 12.39 -36.25 -9.51
CA GLN A 319 13.70 -35.85 -9.00
C GLN A 319 14.90 -36.34 -9.84
N GLU A 320 14.69 -37.19 -10.86
CA GLU A 320 15.77 -37.70 -11.73
C GLU A 320 15.85 -37.04 -13.12
N LYS A 321 14.89 -36.16 -13.48
CA LYS A 321 14.81 -35.63 -14.86
C LYS A 321 15.71 -34.43 -15.13
N PHE A 322 16.06 -33.65 -14.11
CA PHE A 322 16.84 -32.41 -14.27
C PHE A 322 18.21 -32.56 -13.61
N ILE A 323 19.25 -32.54 -14.46
CA ILE A 323 20.66 -32.61 -14.07
C ILE A 323 21.27 -31.23 -14.25
N TRP A 324 22.15 -30.81 -13.33
CA TRP A 324 22.86 -29.55 -13.45
C TRP A 324 23.61 -29.46 -14.81
N PRO A 325 23.51 -28.35 -15.55
CA PRO A 325 24.13 -28.26 -16.87
C PRO A 325 25.66 -28.25 -16.75
N GLN A 326 26.35 -29.11 -17.51
CA GLN A 326 27.82 -29.19 -17.50
C GLN A 326 28.52 -27.87 -17.89
N SER A 327 27.82 -27.00 -18.61
CA SER A 327 28.32 -25.66 -18.99
C SER A 327 28.27 -24.63 -17.86
N LYS A 328 27.69 -24.97 -16.70
CA LYS A 328 27.52 -24.08 -15.55
C LYS A 328 28.46 -24.49 -14.42
N PRO A 329 29.08 -23.52 -13.73
CA PRO A 329 29.98 -23.84 -12.63
C PRO A 329 29.19 -24.37 -11.44
N ILE A 330 29.83 -25.24 -10.64
CA ILE A 330 29.28 -25.76 -9.38
C ILE A 330 29.62 -24.73 -8.29
N GLN A 331 28.71 -23.78 -8.08
CA GLN A 331 28.82 -22.71 -7.09
C GLN A 331 27.45 -22.06 -6.91
N GLU A 332 27.30 -21.24 -5.87
CA GLU A 332 26.07 -20.48 -5.65
C GLU A 332 25.80 -19.49 -6.80
N ILE A 333 24.87 -19.87 -7.68
CA ILE A 333 24.43 -19.05 -8.79
C ILE A 333 22.93 -19.22 -8.99
N VAL A 334 22.33 -18.23 -9.65
CA VAL A 334 20.99 -18.33 -10.22
C VAL A 334 21.03 -17.91 -11.68
N PHE A 335 20.29 -18.62 -12.53
CA PHE A 335 20.10 -18.22 -13.91
C PHE A 335 18.77 -18.73 -14.46
N PRO A 336 18.21 -18.05 -15.47
CA PRO A 336 16.96 -18.47 -16.09
C PRO A 336 17.21 -19.52 -17.18
N GLN A 337 16.27 -20.47 -17.33
CA GLN A 337 16.32 -21.50 -18.37
C GLN A 337 14.90 -21.88 -18.80
N LEU A 338 14.71 -22.17 -20.09
CA LEU A 338 13.47 -22.73 -20.60
C LEU A 338 13.47 -24.24 -20.39
N ILE A 339 12.39 -24.75 -19.81
CA ILE A 339 12.10 -26.18 -19.73
C ILE A 339 11.08 -26.49 -20.81
N LYS A 340 11.30 -27.58 -21.55
CA LYS A 340 10.35 -28.08 -22.54
C LYS A 340 9.58 -29.26 -21.93
N GLU A 341 8.26 -29.13 -21.86
CA GLU A 341 7.35 -30.18 -21.41
C GLU A 341 6.39 -30.51 -22.56
N GLU A 342 6.56 -31.71 -23.14
CA GLU A 342 5.81 -32.23 -24.28
C GLU A 342 5.79 -31.28 -25.49
N THR A 343 4.86 -30.33 -25.50
CA THR A 343 4.62 -29.32 -26.56
C THR A 343 4.71 -27.88 -26.06
N THR A 344 4.87 -27.64 -24.76
CA THR A 344 4.90 -26.32 -24.13
C THR A 344 6.30 -25.98 -23.59
N TYR A 345 6.59 -24.69 -23.52
CA TYR A 345 7.79 -24.18 -22.86
C TYR A 345 7.38 -23.47 -21.58
N THR A 346 8.10 -23.75 -20.50
CA THR A 346 7.92 -23.07 -19.21
C THR A 346 9.23 -22.40 -18.83
N THR A 347 9.17 -21.13 -18.43
CA THR A 347 10.35 -20.44 -17.91
C THR A 347 10.65 -20.95 -16.51
N SER A 348 11.94 -21.10 -16.20
CA SER A 348 12.40 -21.51 -14.89
C SER A 348 13.62 -20.73 -14.43
N LEU A 349 13.83 -20.65 -13.11
CA LEU A 349 15.05 -20.21 -12.46
C LEU A 349 15.75 -21.41 -11.87
N TRP A 350 16.99 -21.63 -12.28
CA TRP A 350 17.86 -22.68 -11.79
C TRP A 350 18.81 -22.04 -10.82
N LEU A 351 18.86 -22.56 -9.59
CA LEU A 351 19.78 -22.10 -8.58
C LEU A 351 20.48 -23.27 -7.91
N MET A 352 21.74 -23.04 -7.55
CA MET A 352 22.53 -24.00 -6.79
C MET A 352 22.84 -23.41 -5.42
N LEU A 353 22.57 -24.17 -4.37
CA LEU A 353 22.73 -23.77 -2.97
C LEU A 353 23.22 -24.98 -2.14
N PRO A 354 23.80 -24.76 -0.95
CA PRO A 354 24.01 -25.84 0.01
C PRO A 354 22.70 -26.58 0.31
N GLN A 355 22.74 -27.90 0.47
CA GLN A 355 21.55 -28.71 0.75
C GLN A 355 20.76 -28.19 1.96
N SER A 356 21.45 -27.78 3.01
CA SER A 356 20.85 -27.18 4.22
C SER A 356 20.10 -25.87 3.93
N GLU A 357 20.62 -25.03 3.04
CA GLU A 357 19.94 -23.81 2.60
C GLU A 357 18.72 -24.14 1.73
N ILE A 358 18.79 -25.16 0.88
CA ILE A 358 17.63 -25.58 0.06
C ILE A 358 16.48 -25.98 0.98
N GLU A 359 16.75 -26.80 2.00
CA GLU A 359 15.75 -27.23 2.99
C GLU A 359 15.16 -26.05 3.76
N THR A 360 16.00 -25.07 4.09
CA THR A 360 15.61 -23.84 4.79
C THR A 360 14.72 -22.96 3.90
N TYR A 361 15.12 -22.68 2.65
CA TYR A 361 14.41 -21.77 1.76
C TYR A 361 13.22 -22.40 1.03
N ALA A 362 13.10 -23.74 1.02
CA ALA A 362 12.02 -24.49 0.37
C ALA A 362 10.61 -24.04 0.79
N TYR A 363 10.48 -23.53 2.02
CA TYR A 363 9.19 -23.19 2.62
C TYR A 363 8.97 -21.69 2.80
N THR A 364 9.86 -20.87 2.27
CA THR A 364 9.83 -19.42 2.45
C THR A 364 8.82 -18.73 1.53
N THR A 365 8.42 -17.52 1.90
CA THR A 365 7.58 -16.67 1.06
C THR A 365 8.38 -16.24 -0.18
N ARG A 366 7.73 -16.25 -1.34
CA ARG A 366 8.37 -15.96 -2.63
C ARG A 366 7.76 -14.72 -3.24
N CYS A 367 8.57 -13.70 -3.47
CA CYS A 367 8.14 -12.46 -4.12
C CYS A 367 8.88 -12.28 -5.45
N THR A 368 8.15 -11.97 -6.51
CA THR A 368 8.73 -11.70 -7.84
C THR A 368 8.55 -10.24 -8.19
N ARG A 369 9.59 -9.63 -8.76
CA ARG A 369 9.58 -8.27 -9.28
C ARG A 369 10.32 -8.17 -10.61
N PHE A 370 9.85 -7.28 -11.47
CA PHE A 370 10.51 -6.94 -12.73
C PHE A 370 10.80 -5.44 -12.82
N VAL A 371 11.96 -5.09 -13.37
CA VAL A 371 12.37 -3.70 -13.63
C VAL A 371 12.91 -3.64 -15.04
N PHE A 372 12.38 -2.76 -15.89
CA PHE A 372 12.80 -2.62 -17.27
C PHE A 372 13.39 -1.22 -17.51
N ILE A 373 14.55 -1.17 -18.16
CA ILE A 373 15.14 0.07 -18.66
C ILE A 373 15.25 0.01 -20.19
N THR A 374 15.04 1.15 -20.83
CA THR A 374 15.03 1.29 -22.28
C THR A 374 16.37 1.76 -22.85
N HIS A 375 17.16 2.50 -22.06
CA HIS A 375 18.42 3.11 -22.46
C HIS A 375 19.54 2.78 -21.45
N PRO A 376 20.81 2.76 -21.88
CA PRO A 376 21.29 2.87 -23.26
C PRO A 376 21.01 1.63 -24.13
N HIS A 377 20.68 0.51 -23.49
CA HIS A 377 20.30 -0.76 -24.14
C HIS A 377 19.10 -1.38 -23.40
N PRO A 378 18.04 -1.83 -24.10
CA PRO A 378 16.87 -2.45 -23.47
C PRO A 378 17.23 -3.65 -22.59
N MET A 379 16.98 -3.55 -21.29
CA MET A 379 17.33 -4.61 -20.34
C MET A 379 16.27 -4.77 -19.26
N LEU A 380 15.94 -6.02 -18.97
CA LEU A 380 14.98 -6.40 -17.95
C LEU A 380 15.74 -7.06 -16.78
N LEU A 381 15.54 -6.52 -15.58
CA LEU A 381 15.94 -7.14 -14.33
C LEU A 381 14.73 -7.88 -13.76
N TRP A 382 14.87 -9.20 -13.63
CA TRP A 382 13.94 -10.09 -12.96
C TRP A 382 14.51 -10.45 -11.60
N ILE A 383 13.78 -10.16 -10.52
CA ILE A 383 14.18 -10.42 -9.15
C ILE A 383 13.19 -11.42 -8.55
N THR A 384 13.72 -12.50 -7.99
CA THR A 384 12.98 -13.38 -7.08
C THR A 384 13.58 -13.26 -5.69
N LEU A 385 12.74 -12.98 -4.70
CA LEU A 385 13.11 -12.89 -3.30
C LEU A 385 12.53 -14.10 -2.57
N LEU A 386 13.40 -14.85 -1.88
CA LEU A 386 13.02 -15.87 -0.91
C LEU A 386 13.15 -15.23 0.48
N TYR A 387 12.04 -15.16 1.21
CA TYR A 387 11.97 -14.41 2.46
C TYR A 387 11.16 -15.15 3.51
N ASP A 388 11.68 -15.12 4.73
CA ASP A 388 11.00 -15.49 5.96
C ASP A 388 11.46 -14.52 7.07
N ARG A 389 10.63 -14.28 8.09
CA ARG A 389 10.92 -13.30 9.14
C ARG A 389 12.17 -13.64 9.94
N ASP A 390 12.44 -14.94 10.10
CA ASP A 390 13.56 -15.43 10.91
C ASP A 390 14.82 -15.73 10.08
N LEU A 391 14.76 -15.54 8.76
CA LEU A 391 15.84 -15.86 7.83
C LEU A 391 16.42 -14.61 7.16
N THR A 392 17.71 -14.71 6.82
CA THR A 392 18.32 -13.70 5.95
C THR A 392 17.64 -13.77 4.56
N PRO A 393 17.16 -12.65 3.98
CA PRO A 393 16.50 -12.71 2.68
C PRO A 393 17.45 -13.16 1.58
N LYS A 394 17.08 -14.19 0.81
CA LYS A 394 17.87 -14.68 -0.33
C LYS A 394 17.36 -14.04 -1.62
N TRP A 395 18.25 -13.31 -2.28
CA TRP A 395 17.91 -12.57 -3.50
C TRP A 395 18.44 -13.27 -4.74
N LEU A 396 17.57 -13.40 -5.74
CA LEU A 396 17.85 -14.12 -6.98
C LEU A 396 17.66 -13.20 -8.20
N PRO A 397 18.62 -12.30 -8.50
CA PRO A 397 18.53 -11.39 -9.63
C PRO A 397 18.96 -12.03 -10.95
N CYS A 398 18.17 -11.85 -11.99
CA CYS A 398 18.46 -12.25 -13.36
C CYS A 398 18.37 -11.02 -14.29
N TYR A 399 19.41 -10.80 -15.08
CA TYR A 399 19.50 -9.68 -16.01
C TYR A 399 19.33 -10.21 -17.44
N LEU A 400 18.22 -9.85 -18.08
CA LEU A 400 17.87 -10.26 -19.43
C LEU A 400 18.12 -9.12 -20.40
N ASP A 401 19.07 -9.34 -21.31
CA ASP A 401 19.23 -8.50 -22.50
C ASP A 401 18.01 -8.71 -23.41
N MET A 402 17.18 -7.67 -23.57
CA MET A 402 15.91 -7.75 -24.30
C MET A 402 16.07 -7.65 -25.82
N LYS A 403 17.32 -7.61 -26.32
CA LYS A 403 17.67 -7.81 -27.74
C LYS A 403 18.16 -9.22 -28.05
N ASN A 404 18.45 -10.02 -27.03
CA ASN A 404 18.78 -11.43 -27.22
C ASN A 404 17.50 -12.26 -27.43
N ALA A 405 17.48 -13.07 -28.49
CA ALA A 405 16.30 -13.86 -28.86
C ALA A 405 15.88 -14.91 -27.81
N GLN A 406 16.83 -15.52 -27.10
CA GLN A 406 16.54 -16.50 -26.05
C GLN A 406 15.93 -15.83 -24.82
N ASN A 407 16.47 -14.67 -24.42
CA ASN A 407 15.94 -13.86 -23.32
C ASN A 407 14.53 -13.33 -23.62
N LEU A 408 14.27 -12.93 -24.87
CA LEU A 408 12.94 -12.54 -25.31
C LEU A 408 11.95 -13.70 -25.20
N LYS A 409 12.37 -14.92 -25.57
CA LYS A 409 11.53 -16.11 -25.42
C LYS A 409 11.22 -16.40 -23.95
N LEU A 410 12.21 -16.30 -23.05
CA LEU A 410 12.03 -16.42 -21.60
C LEU A 410 10.99 -15.41 -21.07
N ALA A 411 11.15 -14.13 -21.44
CA ALA A 411 10.26 -13.06 -21.01
C ALA A 411 8.83 -13.24 -21.53
N TRP A 412 8.66 -13.68 -22.79
CA TRP A 412 7.36 -14.00 -23.35
C TRP A 412 6.68 -15.13 -22.61
N THR A 413 7.39 -16.24 -22.39
CA THR A 413 6.84 -17.38 -21.66
C THR A 413 6.43 -16.97 -20.24
N LEU A 414 7.24 -16.17 -19.52
CA LEU A 414 6.85 -15.63 -18.20
C LEU A 414 5.53 -14.86 -18.23
N ALA A 415 5.32 -14.07 -19.29
CA ALA A 415 4.13 -13.25 -19.44
C ALA A 415 2.89 -14.04 -19.88
N GLU A 416 3.07 -15.20 -20.53
CA GLU A 416 2.00 -16.09 -20.99
C GLU A 416 1.58 -17.10 -19.93
N THR A 417 2.53 -17.74 -19.24
CA THR A 417 2.25 -18.80 -18.27
C THR A 417 1.84 -18.26 -16.90
N GLU A 418 2.00 -16.95 -16.67
CA GLU A 418 1.72 -16.23 -15.41
C GLU A 418 2.40 -16.86 -14.18
N SER A 419 3.42 -17.69 -14.42
CA SER A 419 4.13 -18.47 -13.43
C SER A 419 5.44 -19.00 -14.00
N TYR A 420 6.37 -19.35 -13.11
CA TYR A 420 7.63 -20.00 -13.47
C TYR A 420 8.05 -20.99 -12.41
N SER A 421 8.94 -21.91 -12.79
CA SER A 421 9.48 -22.92 -11.88
C SER A 421 10.81 -22.49 -11.29
N LEU A 422 11.04 -22.74 -10.01
CA LEU A 422 12.28 -22.52 -9.28
C LEU A 422 12.89 -23.88 -8.97
N LEU A 423 14.02 -24.22 -9.58
CA LEU A 423 14.69 -25.53 -9.45
C LEU A 423 15.97 -25.38 -8.62
N PHE A 424 16.00 -26.06 -7.49
CA PHE A 424 17.10 -26.04 -6.53
C PHE A 424 18.01 -27.25 -6.77
N PHE A 425 19.30 -27.00 -6.92
CA PHE A 425 20.34 -28.01 -7.07
C PHE A 425 21.29 -27.93 -5.89
N SER A 426 21.68 -29.06 -5.32
CA SER A 426 22.64 -29.10 -4.22
C SER A 426 24.07 -28.87 -4.71
N LEU A 427 24.84 -28.10 -3.96
CA LEU A 427 26.30 -28.03 -4.14
C LEU A 427 26.96 -29.37 -3.86
N GLU A 428 26.33 -30.21 -3.06
CA GLU A 428 26.74 -31.56 -2.75
C GLU A 428 26.39 -32.51 -3.92
N PRO A 429 27.25 -33.49 -4.26
CA PRO A 429 26.92 -34.53 -5.22
C PRO A 429 25.61 -35.28 -4.82
N PRO A 430 24.75 -35.67 -5.76
CA PRO A 430 25.01 -35.83 -7.20
C PRO A 430 24.69 -34.61 -8.09
N HIS A 431 24.44 -33.42 -7.52
CA HIS A 431 24.01 -32.22 -8.28
C HIS A 431 22.72 -32.42 -9.10
N HIS A 432 21.83 -33.27 -8.60
CA HIS A 432 20.50 -33.42 -9.15
C HIS A 432 19.57 -32.34 -8.58
N CYS A 433 18.45 -32.13 -9.25
CA CYS A 433 17.41 -31.23 -8.74
C CYS A 433 16.88 -31.77 -7.40
N ALA A 434 17.25 -31.10 -6.31
CA ALA A 434 16.88 -31.45 -4.94
C ALA A 434 15.44 -31.02 -4.63
N ASN A 435 15.00 -29.89 -5.21
CA ASN A 435 13.65 -29.36 -5.00
C ASN A 435 13.17 -28.53 -6.19
N MET A 436 11.86 -28.49 -6.40
CA MET A 436 11.22 -27.69 -7.45
C MET A 436 9.97 -27.02 -6.90
N LEU A 437 9.88 -25.70 -7.07
CA LEU A 437 8.75 -24.88 -6.62
C LEU A 437 8.13 -24.12 -7.79
N SER A 438 6.82 -23.90 -7.77
CA SER A 438 6.17 -22.98 -8.70
C SER A 438 6.00 -21.60 -8.06
N VAL A 439 6.20 -20.55 -8.85
CA VAL A 439 6.06 -19.16 -8.43
C VAL A 439 5.10 -18.44 -9.37
N ALA A 440 3.97 -17.97 -8.83
CA ALA A 440 3.01 -17.18 -9.58
C ALA A 440 3.51 -15.74 -9.78
N ILE A 441 3.16 -15.16 -10.92
CA ILE A 441 3.42 -13.76 -11.25
C ILE A 441 2.08 -13.02 -11.21
N ALA A 442 2.03 -11.89 -10.51
CA ALA A 442 0.79 -11.11 -10.41
C ALA A 442 0.35 -10.58 -11.79
N PRO A 443 -0.97 -10.56 -12.11
CA PRO A 443 -1.47 -10.11 -13.42
C PRO A 443 -1.01 -8.72 -13.88
N PRO A 444 -0.85 -7.70 -13.00
CA PRO A 444 -0.29 -6.42 -13.42
C PRO A 444 1.17 -6.54 -13.90
N GLN A 445 1.95 -7.44 -13.32
CA GLN A 445 3.35 -7.66 -13.71
C GLN A 445 3.44 -8.41 -15.06
N THR A 446 2.57 -9.39 -15.30
CA THR A 446 2.51 -10.07 -16.61
C THR A 446 2.09 -9.11 -17.72
N GLN A 447 1.14 -8.20 -17.43
CA GLN A 447 0.76 -7.15 -18.39
C GLN A 447 1.92 -6.18 -18.69
N ASN A 448 2.64 -5.73 -17.66
CA ASN A 448 3.83 -4.89 -17.83
C ASN A 448 4.90 -5.59 -18.67
N LEU A 449 5.16 -6.89 -18.43
CA LEU A 449 6.09 -7.67 -19.23
C LEU A 449 5.69 -7.69 -20.71
N LYS A 450 4.42 -7.94 -21.04
CA LYS A 450 3.92 -7.91 -22.44
C LYS A 450 4.21 -6.55 -23.09
N THR A 451 3.90 -5.47 -22.39
CA THR A 451 4.18 -4.10 -22.89
C THR A 451 5.67 -3.85 -23.08
N TRP A 452 6.52 -4.21 -22.11
CA TRP A 452 7.96 -4.00 -22.19
C TRP A 452 8.63 -4.83 -23.27
N ILE A 453 8.17 -6.05 -23.51
CA ILE A 453 8.67 -6.89 -24.61
C ILE A 453 8.33 -6.25 -25.97
N GLN A 454 7.11 -5.77 -26.15
CA GLN A 454 6.73 -5.07 -27.38
C GLN A 454 7.52 -3.78 -27.58
N GLN A 455 7.77 -3.03 -26.50
CA GLN A 455 8.59 -1.82 -26.52
C GLN A 455 10.05 -2.13 -26.85
N SER A 456 10.65 -3.15 -26.22
CA SER A 456 12.06 -3.50 -26.41
C SER A 456 12.39 -3.86 -27.85
N GLN A 457 11.45 -4.45 -28.58
CA GLN A 457 11.61 -4.78 -30.00
C GLN A 457 11.73 -3.54 -30.87
N LYS A 458 10.99 -2.47 -30.56
CA LYS A 458 10.98 -1.21 -31.33
C LYS A 458 12.17 -0.30 -31.06
N ILE A 459 12.81 -0.43 -29.89
CA ILE A 459 13.90 0.46 -29.46
C ILE A 459 15.20 0.10 -30.20
N ILE A 460 15.90 1.09 -30.75
CA ILE A 460 17.26 0.91 -31.28
C ILE A 460 18.25 1.20 -30.13
N PRO A 461 19.13 0.25 -29.74
CA PRO A 461 20.09 0.49 -28.67
C PRO A 461 21.06 1.62 -29.01
N SER A 462 21.29 2.54 -28.07
CA SER A 462 22.24 3.65 -28.18
C SER A 462 23.59 3.36 -27.50
N GLY A 463 23.71 2.22 -26.82
CA GLY A 463 24.96 1.77 -26.20
C GLY A 463 24.98 0.27 -25.92
N GLN A 464 26.02 -0.20 -25.23
CA GLN A 464 26.22 -1.63 -24.96
C GLN A 464 25.34 -2.14 -23.80
N SER A 465 24.91 -3.40 -23.89
CA SER A 465 24.11 -4.07 -22.85
C SER A 465 24.80 -4.11 -21.48
N THR A 466 26.14 -4.18 -21.44
CA THR A 466 26.92 -4.14 -20.19
C THR A 466 26.68 -2.86 -19.37
N ILE A 467 26.47 -1.71 -20.03
CA ILE A 467 26.23 -0.44 -19.35
C ILE A 467 24.87 -0.47 -18.65
N SER A 468 23.82 -0.87 -19.37
CA SER A 468 22.48 -1.10 -18.82
C SER A 468 22.49 -2.08 -17.65
N LYS A 469 23.28 -3.16 -17.76
CA LYS A 469 23.42 -4.16 -16.70
C LYS A 469 24.03 -3.57 -15.44
N ASN A 470 25.08 -2.76 -15.58
CA ASN A 470 25.72 -2.10 -14.44
C ASN A 470 24.78 -1.09 -13.78
N TRP A 471 24.02 -0.33 -14.57
CA TRP A 471 23.02 0.59 -14.03
C TRP A 471 21.92 -0.15 -13.26
N LEU A 472 21.41 -1.26 -13.80
CA LEU A 472 20.44 -2.11 -13.09
C LEU A 472 21.04 -2.75 -11.83
N LYS A 473 22.34 -3.03 -11.76
CA LYS A 473 22.99 -3.50 -10.52
C LYS A 473 22.98 -2.42 -9.43
N GLU A 474 23.17 -1.16 -9.78
CA GLU A 474 23.07 -0.05 -8.82
C GLU A 474 21.63 0.16 -8.35
N GLN A 475 20.68 0.16 -9.29
CA GLN A 475 19.26 0.22 -8.96
C GLN A 475 18.81 -0.96 -8.09
N TYR A 476 19.33 -2.15 -8.38
CA TYR A 476 19.07 -3.34 -7.59
C TYR A 476 19.52 -3.18 -6.13
N LYS A 477 20.70 -2.63 -5.85
CA LYS A 477 21.13 -2.33 -4.47
C LYS A 477 20.17 -1.38 -3.74
N GLN A 478 19.67 -0.36 -4.44
CA GLN A 478 18.69 0.57 -3.88
C GLN A 478 17.34 -0.13 -3.61
N ILE A 479 16.92 -1.03 -4.49
CA ILE A 479 15.72 -1.86 -4.32
C ILE A 479 15.88 -2.78 -3.12
N GLN A 480 17.02 -3.46 -2.98
CA GLN A 480 17.31 -4.30 -1.81
C GLN A 480 17.24 -3.49 -0.51
N ALA A 481 17.90 -2.33 -0.45
CA ALA A 481 17.87 -1.49 0.74
C ALA A 481 16.45 -1.02 1.10
N LYS A 482 15.64 -0.63 0.10
CA LYS A 482 14.25 -0.24 0.30
C LYS A 482 13.40 -1.41 0.81
N ILE A 483 13.55 -2.59 0.22
CA ILE A 483 12.77 -3.77 0.62
C ILE A 483 13.21 -4.26 2.00
N ILE A 484 14.51 -4.31 2.30
CA ILE A 484 14.99 -4.67 3.65
C ILE A 484 14.42 -3.71 4.69
N LYS A 485 14.42 -2.40 4.40
CA LYS A 485 13.79 -1.41 5.29
C LYS A 485 12.29 -1.65 5.46
N GLN A 486 11.58 -2.05 4.41
CA GLN A 486 10.15 -2.39 4.44
C GLN A 486 9.86 -3.72 5.17
N LEU A 487 10.80 -4.66 5.20
CA LEU A 487 10.66 -5.93 5.90
C LEU A 487 10.96 -5.79 7.41
N GLN A 488 11.74 -4.77 7.79
CA GLN A 488 12.09 -4.45 9.18
C GLN A 488 11.06 -3.52 9.88
N THR A 489 10.08 -3.00 9.13
CA THR A 489 8.97 -2.14 9.62
C THR A 489 7.63 -2.83 9.43
#